data_AF-A0A6A6Z233-F1
#
_entry.id   AF-A0A6A6Z233-F1
#
_cell.length_a   1.000
_cell.length_b   1.000
_cell.length_c   1.000
_cell.angle_alpha   90.00
_cell.angle_beta   90.00
_cell.angle_gamma   90.00
#
_symmetry.space_group_name_H-M   'P 1'
#
loop_
_entity.id
_entity.type
_entity.pdbx_description
1 polymer ?
#
loop_
_entity_poly.entity_id
_entity_poly.type
_entity_poly.pdbx_seq_one_letter_code
_entity_poly.pdbx_strand_id
1 'polypeptide(L)'
;MSLKLLRLLPLLSQTLSVGYAIDEIIFLGSWMQPSLRARTNANLPPWFKIWVGRGFWVIVLGYPFTWTVSGLNFLFDRAALSASGAATWYAVGTVLSAAHMLYGKKALGLLNDISNDVPKGNSAHSMEVWLKMHWQRTLVTDLPAWICFIAGFLIAHEAA
;
A
#
# COMPACT_ATOMS: atom_id res chain seq x y z
N MET A 1 26.35 4.11 1.78
CA MET A 1 25.24 4.24 0.81
C MET A 1 25.26 5.68 0.29
N SER A 2 25.12 5.92 -1.02
CA SER A 2 25.03 7.29 -1.54
C SER A 2 23.74 7.97 -1.04
N LEU A 3 23.80 9.26 -0.67
CA LEU A 3 22.63 10.04 -0.23
C LEU A 3 21.54 10.06 -1.30
N LYS A 4 21.92 10.09 -2.59
CA LYS A 4 20.98 9.99 -3.71
C LYS A 4 20.19 8.68 -3.70
N LEU A 5 20.85 7.57 -3.36
CA LEU A 5 20.19 6.26 -3.25
C LEU A 5 19.23 6.24 -2.05
N LEU A 6 19.64 6.79 -0.90
CA LEU A 6 18.78 6.89 0.28
C LEU A 6 17.50 7.70 0.01
N ARG A 7 17.61 8.78 -0.75
CA ARG A 7 16.47 9.63 -1.18
C ARG A 7 15.55 8.92 -2.19
N LEU A 8 16.09 8.03 -3.01
CA LEU A 8 15.33 7.27 -4.01
C LEU A 8 14.55 6.09 -3.40
N LEU A 9 15.06 5.47 -2.32
CA LEU A 9 14.45 4.28 -1.74
C LEU A 9 12.99 4.43 -1.28
N PRO A 10 12.56 5.53 -0.62
CA PRO A 10 11.15 5.75 -0.29
C PRO A 10 10.26 5.78 -1.54
N LEU A 11 10.73 6.42 -2.62
CA LEU A 11 9.99 6.48 -3.88
C LEU A 11 9.86 5.09 -4.51
N LEU A 12 10.95 4.32 -4.61
CA LEU A 12 10.91 2.97 -5.19
C LEU A 12 9.99 2.03 -4.40
N SER A 13 10.16 1.99 -3.08
CA SER A 13 9.36 1.13 -2.20
C SER A 13 7.87 1.51 -2.19
N GLN A 14 7.55 2.81 -2.20
CA GLN A 14 6.17 3.27 -2.32
C GLN A 14 5.59 3.00 -3.72
N THR A 15 6.40 3.08 -4.79
CA THR A 15 5.98 2.72 -6.16
C THR A 15 5.57 1.25 -6.23
N LEU A 16 6.35 0.36 -5.63
CA LEU A 16 6.02 -1.06 -5.53
C LEU A 16 4.73 -1.28 -4.74
N SER A 17 4.53 -0.54 -3.65
CA SER A 17 3.32 -0.64 -2.82
C SER A 17 2.07 -0.19 -3.57
N VAL A 18 2.12 0.93 -4.29
CA VAL A 18 1.01 1.41 -5.14
C VAL A 18 0.76 0.44 -6.30
N GLY A 19 1.81 -0.04 -6.95
CA GLY A 19 1.69 -1.04 -8.02
C GLY A 19 1.01 -2.32 -7.54
N TYR A 20 1.40 -2.83 -6.38
CA TYR A 20 0.77 -3.99 -5.75
C TYR A 20 -0.70 -3.72 -5.42
N ALA A 21 -1.02 -2.54 -4.87
CA ALA A 21 -2.40 -2.18 -4.55
C ALA A 21 -3.30 -2.10 -5.80
N ILE A 22 -2.77 -1.63 -6.94
CA ILE A 22 -3.48 -1.61 -8.23
C ILE A 22 -3.66 -3.04 -8.77
N ASP A 23 -2.62 -3.88 -8.70
CA ASP A 23 -2.70 -5.28 -9.09
C ASP A 23 -3.79 -6.03 -8.31
N GLU A 24 -3.84 -5.85 -6.98
CA GLU A 24 -4.88 -6.42 -6.13
C GLU A 24 -6.29 -6.01 -6.58
N ILE A 25 -6.49 -4.76 -7.00
CA ILE A 25 -7.79 -4.28 -7.48
C ILE A 25 -8.18 -4.94 -8.80
N ILE A 26 -7.25 -4.98 -9.76
CA ILE A 26 -7.51 -5.56 -11.09
C ILE A 26 -7.76 -7.06 -10.95
N PHE A 27 -6.85 -7.75 -10.26
CA PHE A 27 -6.87 -9.19 -10.13
C PHE A 27 -8.03 -9.68 -9.26
N LEU A 28 -8.19 -9.15 -8.05
CA LEU A 28 -9.27 -9.56 -7.15
C LEU A 28 -10.63 -9.03 -7.61
N GLY A 29 -10.67 -7.85 -8.26
CA GLY A 29 -11.88 -7.32 -8.87
C GLY A 29 -12.46 -8.20 -9.97
N SER A 30 -11.63 -8.99 -10.66
CA SER A 30 -12.10 -9.93 -11.69
C SER A 30 -13.01 -11.04 -11.12
N TRP A 31 -12.86 -11.39 -9.83
CA TRP A 31 -13.74 -12.35 -9.16
C TRP A 31 -15.16 -11.81 -8.93
N MET A 32 -15.35 -10.49 -9.01
CA MET A 32 -16.61 -9.82 -8.66
C MET A 32 -17.60 -9.73 -9.83
N GLN A 33 -17.32 -10.38 -10.97
CA GLN A 33 -18.23 -10.42 -12.11
C GLN A 33 -19.59 -11.03 -11.71
N PRO A 34 -20.72 -10.35 -11.95
CA PRO A 34 -22.05 -10.85 -11.54
C PRO A 34 -22.36 -12.24 -12.10
N SER A 35 -21.96 -12.51 -13.35
CA SER A 35 -22.14 -13.81 -14.01
C SER A 35 -21.36 -14.96 -13.36
N LEU A 36 -20.34 -14.65 -12.55
CA LEU A 36 -19.50 -15.63 -11.87
C LEU A 36 -19.84 -15.78 -10.39
N ARG A 37 -20.79 -15.01 -9.85
CA ARG A 37 -21.04 -14.90 -8.39
C ARG A 37 -21.15 -16.24 -7.67
N ALA A 38 -21.92 -17.19 -8.21
CA ALA A 38 -22.07 -18.51 -7.62
C ALA A 38 -20.73 -19.29 -7.57
N ARG A 39 -19.93 -19.21 -8.65
CA ARG A 39 -18.60 -19.85 -8.72
C ARG A 39 -17.62 -19.15 -7.79
N THR A 40 -17.66 -17.82 -7.73
CA THR A 40 -16.85 -17.05 -6.80
C THR A 40 -17.13 -17.45 -5.37
N ASN A 41 -18.39 -17.44 -4.92
CA ASN A 41 -18.74 -17.81 -3.55
C ASN A 41 -18.30 -19.24 -3.18
N ALA A 42 -18.33 -20.18 -4.14
CA ALA A 42 -17.89 -21.55 -3.91
C ALA A 42 -16.36 -21.70 -3.80
N ASN A 43 -15.58 -20.90 -4.53
CA ASN A 43 -14.14 -21.12 -4.71
C ASN A 43 -13.25 -20.06 -4.04
N LEU A 44 -13.79 -18.87 -3.80
CA LEU A 44 -13.03 -17.74 -3.27
C LEU A 44 -12.42 -18.03 -1.89
N PRO A 45 -13.14 -18.55 -0.88
CA PRO A 45 -12.57 -18.74 0.45
C PRO A 45 -11.31 -19.64 0.49
N PRO A 46 -11.32 -20.87 -0.05
CA PRO A 46 -10.13 -21.73 -0.03
C PRO A 46 -8.99 -21.16 -0.88
N TRP A 47 -9.30 -20.56 -2.03
CA TRP A 47 -8.29 -19.91 -2.87
C TRP A 47 -7.65 -18.70 -2.17
N PHE A 48 -8.48 -17.86 -1.55
CA PHE A 48 -8.03 -16.63 -0.89
C PHE A 48 -7.16 -16.91 0.32
N LYS A 49 -7.46 -17.98 1.07
CA LYS A 49 -6.61 -18.43 2.19
C LYS A 49 -5.18 -18.78 1.74
N ILE A 50 -5.03 -19.38 0.56
CA ILE A 50 -3.71 -19.68 -0.03
C ILE A 50 -3.05 -18.39 -0.49
N TRP A 51 -3.79 -17.54 -1.21
CA TRP A 51 -3.27 -16.29 -1.75
C TRP A 51 -2.78 -15.34 -0.66
N VAL A 52 -3.59 -15.10 0.38
CA VAL A 52 -3.21 -14.22 1.49
C VAL A 52 -1.99 -14.77 2.25
N GLY A 53 -1.92 -16.09 2.48
CA GLY A 53 -0.79 -16.73 3.14
C GLY A 53 0.53 -16.56 2.37
N ARG A 54 0.48 -16.42 1.05
CA ARG A 54 1.65 -16.16 0.19
C ARG A 54 1.97 -14.67 0.05
N GLY A 55 0.94 -13.83 -0.04
CA GLY A 55 1.09 -12.39 -0.31
C GLY A 55 1.35 -11.52 0.93
N PHE A 56 0.97 -11.97 2.13
CA PHE A 56 0.96 -11.12 3.33
C PHE A 56 2.33 -10.49 3.67
N TRP A 57 3.42 -11.22 3.42
CA TRP A 57 4.78 -10.74 3.69
C TRP A 57 5.17 -9.50 2.88
N VAL A 58 4.61 -9.32 1.68
CA VAL A 58 4.89 -8.15 0.83
C VAL A 58 4.52 -6.87 1.58
N ILE A 59 3.37 -6.86 2.25
CA ILE A 59 2.86 -5.70 2.99
C ILE A 59 3.61 -5.53 4.32
N VAL A 60 3.79 -6.64 5.07
CA VAL A 60 4.46 -6.63 6.39
C VAL A 60 5.90 -6.13 6.30
N LEU A 61 6.59 -6.40 5.19
CA LEU A 61 7.96 -5.94 4.99
C LEU A 61 8.02 -4.60 4.23
N GLY A 62 7.15 -4.41 3.22
CA GLY A 62 7.19 -3.25 2.33
C GLY A 62 6.95 -1.92 3.06
N TYR A 63 5.88 -1.80 3.85
CA TYR A 63 5.55 -0.54 4.52
C TYR A 63 6.58 -0.15 5.59
N PRO A 64 6.98 -1.04 6.53
CA PRO A 64 8.04 -0.71 7.47
C PRO A 64 9.37 -0.37 6.81
N PHE A 65 9.69 -1.02 5.68
CA PHE A 65 10.87 -0.66 4.89
C PHE A 65 10.77 0.78 4.40
N THR A 66 9.68 1.17 3.74
CA THR A 66 9.43 2.55 3.27
C THR A 66 9.60 3.57 4.39
N TRP A 67 8.99 3.33 5.56
CA TRP A 67 9.07 4.25 6.70
C TRP A 67 10.49 4.34 7.26
N THR A 68 11.19 3.20 7.33
CA THR A 68 12.58 3.16 7.80
C THR A 68 13.49 3.97 6.90
N VAL A 69 13.47 3.70 5.58
CA VAL A 69 14.35 4.42 4.64
C VAL A 69 13.97 5.89 4.51
N SER A 70 12.69 6.23 4.68
CA SER A 70 12.27 7.64 4.73
C SER A 70 12.73 8.34 6.01
N GLY A 71 12.62 7.68 7.17
CA GLY A 71 13.15 8.19 8.44
C GLY A 71 14.67 8.39 8.40
N LEU A 72 15.40 7.47 7.76
CA LEU A 72 16.85 7.58 7.59
C LEU A 72 17.26 8.81 6.76
N ASN A 73 16.44 9.28 5.81
CA ASN A 73 16.71 10.54 5.10
C ASN A 73 16.78 11.74 6.06
N PHE A 74 15.95 11.75 7.11
CA PHE A 74 16.00 12.79 8.14
C PHE A 74 17.15 12.63 9.13
N LEU A 75 17.63 11.41 9.37
CA LEU A 75 18.74 11.19 10.30
C LEU A 75 20.09 11.57 9.70
N PHE A 76 20.30 11.27 8.41
CA PHE A 76 21.60 11.44 7.77
C PHE A 76 21.76 12.72 6.95
N ASP A 77 20.67 13.43 6.63
CA ASP A 77 20.73 14.52 5.64
C ASP A 77 19.69 15.63 5.82
N ARG A 78 19.25 15.85 7.07
CA ARG A 78 18.19 16.83 7.38
C ARG A 78 18.51 18.24 6.88
N ALA A 79 19.77 18.68 7.03
CA ALA A 79 20.18 20.03 6.68
C ALA A 79 20.05 20.28 5.17
N ALA A 80 20.56 19.37 4.33
CA ALA A 80 20.46 19.53 2.88
C ALA A 80 19.01 19.40 2.38
N LEU A 81 18.22 18.48 2.96
CA LEU A 81 16.80 18.34 2.64
C LEU A 81 15.99 19.57 3.04
N SER A 82 16.35 20.22 4.14
CA SER A 82 15.68 21.45 4.57
C SER A 82 16.05 22.62 3.66
N ALA A 83 17.33 22.72 3.27
CA ALA A 83 17.81 23.76 2.36
C ALA A 83 17.17 23.67 0.96
N SER A 84 16.90 22.46 0.46
CA SER A 84 16.20 22.27 -0.82
C SER A 84 14.67 22.40 -0.72
N GLY A 85 14.10 22.42 0.48
CA GLY A 85 12.64 22.35 0.68
C GLY A 85 12.05 20.94 0.51
N ALA A 86 12.87 19.93 0.22
CA ALA A 86 12.42 18.55 0.07
C ALA A 86 11.98 17.89 1.39
N ALA A 87 12.46 18.39 2.54
CA ALA A 87 12.18 17.83 3.85
C ALA A 87 10.67 17.68 4.14
N THR A 88 9.86 18.69 3.82
CA THR A 88 8.41 18.65 4.05
C THR A 88 7.75 17.55 3.23
N TRP A 89 8.16 17.36 1.98
CA TRP A 89 7.61 16.33 1.10
C TRP A 89 7.90 14.92 1.59
N TYR A 90 9.14 14.64 2.00
CA TYR A 90 9.47 13.35 2.62
C TYR A 90 8.69 13.13 3.93
N ALA A 91 8.48 14.18 4.74
CA ALA A 91 7.81 14.06 6.02
C ALA A 91 6.32 13.74 5.82
N VAL A 92 5.64 14.53 4.99
CA VAL A 92 4.23 14.34 4.64
C VAL A 92 4.02 12.99 3.94
N GLY A 93 4.90 12.62 3.00
CA GLY A 93 4.84 11.31 2.33
C GLY A 93 4.96 10.14 3.31
N THR A 94 5.84 10.25 4.32
CA THR A 94 5.98 9.24 5.36
C THR A 94 4.72 9.11 6.21
N VAL A 95 4.15 10.24 6.65
CA VAL A 95 2.92 10.26 7.45
C VAL A 95 1.75 9.67 6.66
N LEU A 96 1.60 10.04 5.39
CA LEU A 96 0.56 9.51 4.51
C LEU A 96 0.74 8.01 4.27
N SER A 97 1.97 7.53 4.05
CA SER A 97 2.27 6.09 3.91
C SER A 97 1.95 5.35 5.21
N ALA A 98 2.28 5.91 6.38
CA ALA A 98 1.93 5.32 7.67
C ALA A 98 0.42 5.32 7.95
N ALA A 99 -0.31 6.32 7.45
CA ALA A 99 -1.77 6.42 7.58
C ALA A 99 -2.52 5.25 6.91
N HIS A 100 -1.85 4.49 6.03
CA HIS A 100 -2.32 3.18 5.58
C HIS A 100 -2.81 2.31 6.74
N MET A 101 -2.09 2.34 7.87
CA MET A 101 -2.39 1.51 9.05
C MET A 101 -3.71 1.83 9.74
N LEU A 102 -4.30 3.01 9.49
CA LEU A 102 -5.63 3.36 10.00
C LEU A 102 -6.71 2.38 9.52
N TYR A 103 -6.48 1.74 8.37
CA TYR A 103 -7.38 0.74 7.79
C TYR A 103 -7.05 -0.69 8.23
N GLY A 104 -5.94 -0.91 8.94
CA GLY A 104 -5.38 -2.24 9.21
C GLY A 104 -6.34 -3.18 9.92
N LYS A 105 -6.98 -2.74 11.01
CA LYS A 105 -7.95 -3.56 11.76
C LYS A 105 -9.12 -4.02 10.89
N LYS A 106 -9.71 -3.08 10.12
CA LYS A 106 -10.83 -3.38 9.23
C LYS A 106 -10.41 -4.30 8.09
N ALA A 107 -9.25 -4.06 7.50
CA ALA A 107 -8.69 -4.88 6.43
C ALA A 107 -8.48 -6.32 6.91
N LEU A 108 -7.81 -6.54 8.05
CA LEU A 108 -7.58 -7.87 8.62
C LEU A 108 -8.90 -8.61 8.93
N GLY A 109 -9.90 -7.90 9.44
CA GLY A 109 -11.23 -8.48 9.67
C GLY A 109 -11.87 -8.97 8.36
N LEU A 110 -11.87 -8.14 7.32
CA LEU A 110 -12.43 -8.51 6.01
C LEU A 110 -11.64 -9.63 5.33
N LEU A 111 -10.30 -9.64 5.44
CA LEU A 111 -9.48 -10.74 4.94
C LEU A 111 -9.86 -12.07 5.62
N ASN A 112 -10.04 -12.03 6.93
CA ASN A 112 -10.51 -13.19 7.70
C ASN A 112 -11.92 -13.63 7.28
N ASP A 113 -12.84 -12.69 7.07
CA ASP A 113 -14.21 -12.99 6.64
C ASP A 113 -14.23 -13.66 5.26
N ILE A 114 -13.44 -13.15 4.30
CA ILE A 114 -13.30 -13.77 2.97
C ILE A 114 -12.75 -15.19 3.10
N SER A 115 -11.67 -15.40 3.87
CA SER A 115 -11.03 -16.71 4.05
C SER A 115 -11.93 -17.74 4.75
N ASN A 116 -12.86 -17.29 5.60
CA ASN A 116 -13.74 -18.18 6.37
C ASN A 116 -15.17 -18.25 5.83
N ASP A 117 -15.38 -17.75 4.60
CA ASP A 117 -16.69 -17.74 3.96
C ASP A 117 -17.76 -17.01 4.79
N VAL A 118 -17.47 -15.77 5.19
CA VAL A 118 -18.38 -14.91 5.94
C VAL A 118 -18.81 -13.73 5.05
N PRO A 119 -20.12 -13.45 4.89
CA PRO A 119 -21.25 -14.29 5.30
C PRO A 119 -21.26 -15.65 4.56
N LYS A 120 -21.83 -16.67 5.20
CA LYS A 120 -21.83 -18.05 4.66
C LYS A 120 -22.45 -18.12 3.28
N GLY A 121 -21.71 -18.67 2.32
CA GLY A 121 -22.13 -18.77 0.91
C GLY A 121 -22.16 -17.44 0.17
N ASN A 122 -21.64 -16.35 0.75
CA ASN A 122 -21.59 -15.02 0.16
C ASN A 122 -20.28 -14.27 0.47
N SER A 123 -19.16 -14.98 0.56
CA SER A 123 -17.81 -14.39 0.75
C SER A 123 -17.44 -13.29 -0.26
N ALA A 124 -18.00 -13.32 -1.47
CA ALA A 124 -17.80 -12.27 -2.45
C ALA A 124 -18.32 -10.90 -1.96
N HIS A 125 -19.30 -10.87 -1.05
CA HIS A 125 -19.72 -9.61 -0.41
C HIS A 125 -18.59 -8.99 0.41
N SER A 126 -17.92 -9.78 1.26
CA SER A 126 -16.79 -9.31 2.06
C SER A 126 -15.62 -8.87 1.17
N MET A 127 -15.41 -9.55 0.04
CA MET A 127 -14.46 -9.12 -0.98
C MET A 127 -14.83 -7.77 -1.60
N GLU A 128 -16.09 -7.52 -1.96
CA GLU A 128 -16.54 -6.22 -2.48
C GLU A 128 -16.30 -5.09 -1.47
N VAL A 129 -16.63 -5.33 -0.20
CA VAL A 129 -16.41 -4.36 0.87
C VAL A 129 -14.92 -4.11 1.07
N TRP A 130 -14.09 -5.15 1.00
CA TRP A 130 -12.64 -5.02 1.06
C TRP A 130 -12.10 -4.24 -0.13
N LEU A 131 -12.47 -4.56 -1.36
CA LEU A 131 -12.02 -3.87 -2.58
C LEU A 131 -12.36 -2.39 -2.56
N LYS A 132 -13.58 -2.04 -2.13
CA LYS A 132 -14.00 -0.64 -2.01
C LYS A 132 -13.16 0.13 -0.99
N MET A 133 -12.96 -0.44 0.20
CA MET A 133 -12.11 0.16 1.23
C MET A 133 -10.65 0.22 0.79
N HIS A 134 -10.14 -0.85 0.18
CA HIS A 134 -8.78 -0.97 -0.33
C HIS A 134 -8.49 0.13 -1.35
N TRP A 135 -9.40 0.32 -2.32
CA TRP A 135 -9.27 1.40 -3.30
C TRP A 135 -9.32 2.79 -2.65
N GLN A 136 -10.25 3.01 -1.73
CA GLN A 136 -10.31 4.27 -0.99
C GLN A 136 -8.99 4.54 -0.25
N ARG A 137 -8.45 3.55 0.46
CA ARG A 137 -7.17 3.65 1.17
C ARG A 137 -6.06 4.01 0.19
N THR A 138 -5.91 3.27 -0.91
CA THR A 138 -4.91 3.55 -1.93
C THR A 138 -4.97 4.99 -2.42
N LEU A 139 -6.17 5.52 -2.66
CA LEU A 139 -6.38 6.89 -3.14
C LEU A 139 -6.07 7.98 -2.10
N VAL A 140 -6.28 7.72 -0.80
CA VAL A 140 -6.14 8.76 0.24
C VAL A 140 -4.86 8.65 1.05
N THR A 141 -4.16 7.51 1.01
CA THR A 141 -2.90 7.28 1.72
C THR A 141 -1.77 7.02 0.73
N ASP A 142 -1.86 5.93 -0.02
CA ASP A 142 -0.70 5.34 -0.70
C ASP A 142 -0.29 6.16 -1.93
N LEU A 143 -1.26 6.62 -2.72
CA LEU A 143 -1.05 7.45 -3.91
C LEU A 143 -0.59 8.88 -3.55
N PRO A 144 -1.20 9.59 -2.58
CA PRO A 144 -0.66 10.86 -2.08
C PRO A 144 0.76 10.75 -1.52
N ALA A 145 1.06 9.67 -0.77
CA ALA A 145 2.41 9.42 -0.28
C ALA A 145 3.42 9.25 -1.43
N TRP A 146 3.04 8.49 -2.46
CA TRP A 146 3.85 8.31 -3.66
C TRP A 146 4.15 9.63 -4.37
N ILE A 147 3.13 10.48 -4.57
CA ILE A 147 3.30 11.81 -5.15
C ILE A 147 4.26 12.66 -4.31
N CYS A 148 4.14 12.62 -2.97
CA CYS A 148 5.05 13.34 -2.08
C CYS A 148 6.50 12.85 -2.23
N PHE A 149 6.73 11.54 -2.35
CA PHE A 149 8.09 11.02 -2.56
C PHE A 149 8.64 11.33 -3.94
N ILE A 150 7.81 11.41 -4.99
CA ILE A 150 8.23 11.93 -6.31
C ILE A 150 8.69 13.38 -6.16
N ALA A 151 7.84 14.25 -5.59
CA ALA A 151 8.14 15.66 -5.43
C ALA A 151 9.40 15.88 -4.57
N GLY A 152 9.50 15.20 -3.43
CA GLY A 152 10.67 15.26 -2.55
C GLY A 152 11.95 14.81 -3.26
N PHE A 153 11.88 13.74 -4.07
CA PHE A 153 13.02 13.28 -4.84
C PHE A 153 13.44 14.30 -5.91
N LEU A 154 12.51 14.81 -6.72
CA LEU A 154 12.82 15.78 -7.77
C LEU A 154 13.40 17.07 -7.19
N ILE A 155 12.76 17.65 -6.17
CA ILE A 155 13.20 18.89 -5.52
C ILE A 155 14.60 18.73 -4.90
N ALA A 156 14.89 17.58 -4.26
CA ALA A 156 16.19 17.32 -3.68
C ALA A 156 17.33 17.16 -4.70
N HIS A 157 17.03 17.00 -5.99
CA HIS A 157 18.00 16.77 -7.06
C HIS A 157 18.01 17.84 -8.16
N GLU A 158 16.97 18.67 -8.26
CA GLU A 158 16.99 19.91 -9.06
C GLU A 158 17.77 21.04 -8.37
N ALA A 159 17.87 21.00 -7.03
CA ALA A 159 18.61 21.97 -6.22
C ALA A 159 20.12 21.66 -6.07
N ALA A 160 20.64 20.65 -6.79
CA ALA A 160 21.99 20.12 -6.64
C ALA A 160 22.89 20.38 -7.86
#